data_AF-A0A0B7KM05-F1
#
_entry.id   AF-A0A0B7KM05-F1
#
_cell.length_a   1.000
_cell.length_b   1.000
_cell.length_c   1.000
_cell.angle_alpha   90.00
_cell.angle_beta   90.00
_cell.angle_gamma   90.00
#
_symmetry.space_group_name_H-M   'P 1'
#
loop_
_entity.id
_entity.type
_entity.pdbx_description
1 polymer ?
#
loop_
_entity_poly.entity_id
_entity_poly.type
_entity_poly.pdbx_seq_one_letter_code
_entity_poly.pdbx_strand_id
1 'polypeptide(L)'
;MPQELVSQLGVRSDQDLSTEFGFTLHYLKKERKARGISSVNVPKYPEEMLSLLGKVADRDLVARFGYSSTTLSILRKKLGIKRHHKVWTAERIALLGKIKDSEVAALLGGAFTKGSVGQCRRSLGIPICRGPRNGAPTALFLSLSRGLTSGKMEALPSAQPGETGQLTQFPLVPGSEANSFQA
;
A
#
# COMPACT_ATOMS: atom_id res chain seq x y z
N MET A 1 42.22 -2.31 9.78
CA MET A 1 41.02 -2.47 8.93
C MET A 1 41.31 -3.55 7.92
N PRO A 2 40.45 -4.59 7.80
CA PRO A 2 40.54 -5.57 6.71
C PRO A 2 40.50 -4.85 5.36
N GLN A 3 41.32 -5.30 4.40
CA GLN A 3 41.43 -4.64 3.10
C GLN A 3 40.13 -4.74 2.29
N GLU A 4 39.40 -5.85 2.47
CA GLU A 4 38.04 -6.05 1.94
C GLU A 4 37.08 -4.95 2.40
N LEU A 5 37.05 -4.63 3.69
CA LEU A 5 36.19 -3.59 4.26
C LEU A 5 36.51 -2.19 3.71
N VAL A 6 37.78 -1.92 3.38
CA VAL A 6 38.21 -0.65 2.78
C VAL A 6 37.70 -0.51 1.36
N SER A 7 37.66 -1.60 0.59
CA SER A 7 37.08 -1.62 -0.76
C SER A 7 35.56 -1.37 -0.75
N GLN A 8 34.87 -1.88 0.28
CA GLN A 8 33.41 -1.77 0.39
C GLN A 8 32.92 -0.43 0.98
N LEU A 9 33.82 0.34 1.62
CA LEU A 9 33.51 1.66 2.19
C LEU A 9 33.10 2.64 1.08
N GLY A 10 31.84 3.08 1.09
CA GLY A 10 31.27 3.97 0.07
C GLY A 10 30.59 3.28 -1.11
N VAL A 11 30.63 1.94 -1.18
CA VAL A 11 29.84 1.11 -2.12
C VAL A 11 28.60 0.56 -1.42
N ARG A 12 28.78 0.01 -0.21
CA ARG A 12 27.70 -0.43 0.67
C ARG A 12 27.43 0.59 1.77
N SER A 13 26.28 0.50 2.43
CA SER A 13 25.99 1.39 3.55
C SER A 13 26.87 1.06 4.75
N ASP A 14 27.26 2.08 5.52
CA ASP A 14 27.99 1.90 6.78
C ASP A 14 27.22 0.95 7.75
N GLN A 15 25.89 0.85 7.59
CA GLN A 15 25.03 -0.03 8.38
C GLN A 15 25.22 -1.51 8.01
N ASP A 16 25.22 -1.83 6.73
CA ASP A 16 25.39 -3.20 6.25
C ASP A 16 26.78 -3.73 6.62
N LEU A 17 27.80 -2.88 6.45
CA LEU A 17 29.18 -3.19 6.85
C LEU A 17 29.32 -3.39 8.36
N SER A 18 28.54 -2.67 9.17
CA SER A 18 28.52 -2.86 10.62
C SER A 18 27.95 -4.21 11.00
N THR A 19 26.85 -4.63 10.35
CA THR A 19 26.21 -5.93 10.60
C THR A 19 27.05 -7.12 10.09
N GLU A 20 27.72 -6.96 8.96
CA GLU A 20 28.49 -8.03 8.31
C GLU A 20 29.86 -8.24 8.98
N PHE A 21 30.58 -7.16 9.26
CA PHE A 21 31.95 -7.22 9.79
C PHE A 21 32.03 -7.01 11.31
N GLY A 22 30.90 -6.73 11.98
CA GLY A 22 30.84 -6.57 13.44
C GLY A 22 31.48 -5.28 13.98
N PHE A 23 31.84 -4.33 13.11
CA PHE A 23 32.39 -3.04 13.53
C PHE A 23 31.30 -2.07 13.95
N THR A 24 31.60 -1.20 14.93
CA THR A 24 30.67 -0.14 15.35
C THR A 24 30.46 0.88 14.22
N LEU A 25 29.21 1.30 14.00
CA LEU A 25 28.86 2.35 13.02
C LEU A 25 29.70 3.62 13.15
N HIS A 26 30.00 4.03 14.38
CA HIS A 26 30.84 5.19 14.65
C HIS A 26 32.25 5.04 14.07
N TYR A 27 32.83 3.86 14.24
CA TYR A 27 34.16 3.54 13.71
C TYR A 27 34.17 3.58 12.18
N LEU A 28 33.19 2.95 11.52
CA LEU A 28 33.07 2.97 10.07
C LEU A 28 32.87 4.39 9.50
N LYS A 29 32.02 5.22 10.14
CA LYS A 29 31.82 6.62 9.74
C LYS A 29 33.10 7.46 9.86
N LYS A 30 33.86 7.25 10.94
CA LYS A 30 35.16 7.93 11.16
C LYS A 30 36.16 7.53 10.09
N GLU A 31 36.27 6.24 9.83
CA GLU A 31 37.16 5.64 8.84
C GLU A 31 36.80 6.06 7.40
N ARG A 32 35.50 6.13 7.08
CA ARG A 32 34.99 6.65 5.81
C ARG A 32 35.38 8.11 5.60
N LYS A 33 35.15 8.94 6.63
CA LYS A 33 35.45 10.39 6.60
C LYS A 33 36.96 10.66 6.52
N ALA A 34 37.78 9.91 7.25
CA ALA A 34 39.24 10.02 7.22
C ALA A 34 39.82 9.72 5.83
N ARG A 35 39.15 8.87 5.04
CA ARG A 35 39.52 8.55 3.64
C ARG A 35 38.86 9.47 2.61
N GLY A 36 38.09 10.47 3.02
CA GLY A 36 37.41 11.41 2.12
C GLY A 36 36.25 10.80 1.31
N ILE A 37 35.82 9.59 1.66
CA ILE A 37 34.77 8.88 0.92
C ILE A 37 33.40 9.40 1.38
N SER A 38 32.51 9.70 0.44
CA SER A 38 31.13 10.09 0.77
C SER A 38 30.27 8.87 1.12
N SER A 39 29.27 9.04 1.98
CA SER A 39 28.36 7.94 2.33
C SER A 39 27.52 7.61 1.12
N VAL A 40 27.25 6.32 0.90
CA VAL A 40 26.15 5.90 0.03
C VAL A 40 24.87 6.55 0.56
N ASN A 41 24.17 7.26 -0.30
CA ASN A 41 22.86 7.81 0.02
C ASN A 41 21.84 6.69 -0.17
N VAL A 42 21.63 5.89 0.88
CA VAL A 42 20.54 4.92 0.89
C VAL A 42 19.22 5.68 0.99
N PRO A 43 18.31 5.57 0.01
CA PRO A 43 17.02 6.24 0.07
C PRO A 43 16.29 5.83 1.35
N LYS A 44 16.05 6.79 2.23
CA LYS A 44 15.39 6.56 3.52
C LYS A 44 13.99 5.98 3.39
N TYR A 45 13.38 6.12 2.21
CA TYR A 45 12.03 5.68 1.90
C TYR A 45 11.99 5.06 0.50
N PRO A 46 11.20 4.00 0.29
CA PRO A 46 11.03 3.39 -1.03
C PRO A 46 10.40 4.39 -2.01
N GLU A 47 10.92 4.44 -3.23
CA GLU A 47 10.49 5.37 -4.27
C GLU A 47 9.03 5.15 -4.67
N GLU A 48 8.57 3.90 -4.67
CA GLU A 48 7.18 3.54 -4.89
C GLU A 48 6.25 4.24 -3.88
N MET A 49 6.62 4.25 -2.60
CA MET A 49 5.84 4.92 -1.57
C MET A 49 5.81 6.43 -1.78
N LEU A 50 6.95 7.05 -2.13
CA LEU A 50 7.02 8.47 -2.45
C LEU A 50 6.11 8.84 -3.63
N SER A 51 6.07 7.99 -4.65
CA SER A 51 5.25 8.18 -5.86
C SER A 51 3.74 8.03 -5.61
N LEU A 52 3.36 7.33 -4.53
CA LEU A 52 1.98 7.11 -4.12
C LEU A 52 1.47 8.14 -3.09
N LEU A 53 2.37 8.92 -2.46
CA LEU A 53 1.98 9.99 -1.55
C LEU A 53 1.08 11.00 -2.27
N GLY A 54 -0.10 11.28 -1.70
CA GLY A 54 -1.07 12.21 -2.26
C GLY A 54 -2.00 11.63 -3.34
N LYS A 55 -1.65 10.49 -3.95
CA LYS A 55 -2.53 9.73 -4.85
C LYS A 55 -3.40 8.73 -4.11
N VAL A 56 -2.85 8.12 -3.06
CA VAL A 56 -3.54 7.13 -2.22
C VAL A 56 -3.68 7.68 -0.80
N ALA A 57 -4.66 7.19 -0.06
CA ALA A 57 -4.82 7.57 1.34
C ALA A 57 -3.65 7.07 2.20
N ASP A 58 -3.18 7.92 3.13
CA ASP A 58 -2.09 7.58 4.04
C ASP A 58 -2.34 6.25 4.78
N ARG A 59 -3.59 5.92 5.13
CA ARG A 59 -3.95 4.65 5.79
C ARG A 59 -3.53 3.43 4.97
N ASP A 60 -3.73 3.46 3.67
CA ASP A 60 -3.42 2.30 2.81
C ASP A 60 -1.91 2.17 2.62
N LEU A 61 -1.19 3.30 2.61
CA LEU A 61 0.27 3.32 2.61
C LEU A 61 0.86 2.79 3.92
N VAL A 62 0.27 3.13 5.07
CA VAL A 62 0.64 2.53 6.37
C VAL A 62 0.45 1.01 6.33
N ALA A 63 -0.69 0.54 5.82
CA ALA A 63 -0.98 -0.89 5.75
C ALA A 63 -0.04 -1.64 4.79
N ARG A 64 0.36 -1.01 3.68
CA ARG A 64 1.23 -1.62 2.66
C ARG A 64 2.71 -1.60 3.03
N PHE A 65 3.22 -0.49 3.56
CA PHE A 65 4.65 -0.28 3.78
C PHE A 65 5.07 -0.33 5.26
N GLY A 66 4.11 -0.43 6.19
CA GLY A 66 4.40 -0.53 7.63
C GLY A 66 4.90 0.77 8.30
N TYR A 67 4.94 1.89 7.58
CA TYR A 67 5.34 3.17 8.16
C TYR A 67 4.23 3.79 9.02
N SER A 68 4.61 4.55 10.05
CA SER A 68 3.65 5.31 10.85
C SER A 68 2.96 6.42 10.02
N SER A 69 1.67 6.66 10.31
CA SER A 69 0.89 7.73 9.69
C SER A 69 1.52 9.12 9.93
N THR A 70 2.15 9.32 11.08
CA THR A 70 2.89 10.55 11.41
C THR A 70 4.08 10.74 10.48
N THR A 71 4.83 9.67 10.19
CA THR A 71 5.96 9.69 9.27
C THR A 71 5.53 10.10 7.87
N LEU A 72 4.45 9.49 7.35
CA LEU A 72 3.90 9.85 6.04
C LEU A 72 3.38 11.29 6.00
N SER A 73 2.76 11.77 7.08
CA SER A 73 2.30 13.16 7.19
C SER A 73 3.46 14.17 7.15
N ILE A 74 4.56 13.88 7.86
CA ILE A 74 5.78 14.70 7.82
C ILE A 74 6.39 14.66 6.41
N LEU A 75 6.50 13.48 5.82
CA LEU A 75 7.08 13.28 4.49
C LEU A 75 6.30 14.04 3.42
N ARG A 76 4.97 13.94 3.48
CA ARG A 76 4.05 14.66 2.62
C ARG A 76 4.22 16.18 2.76
N LYS A 77 4.32 16.69 3.99
CA LYS A 77 4.56 18.12 4.25
C LYS A 77 5.92 18.57 3.71
N LYS A 78 6.97 17.77 3.89
CA LYS A 78 8.32 18.07 3.37
C LYS A 78 8.36 18.14 1.84
N LEU A 79 7.60 17.28 1.18
CA LEU A 79 7.49 17.25 -0.29
C LEU A 79 6.46 18.24 -0.84
N GLY A 80 5.78 19.02 0.01
CA GLY A 80 4.73 19.96 -0.42
C GLY A 80 3.48 19.31 -1.00
N ILE A 81 3.30 17.99 -0.85
CA ILE A 81 2.21 17.24 -1.45
C ILE A 81 0.93 17.46 -0.64
N LYS A 82 -0.21 17.72 -1.28
CA LYS A 82 -1.50 17.83 -0.58
C LYS A 82 -1.99 16.45 -0.11
N ARG A 83 -2.77 16.42 0.96
CA ARG A 83 -3.35 15.16 1.45
C ARG A 83 -4.28 14.60 0.38
N HIS A 84 -4.29 13.30 0.18
CA HIS A 84 -5.30 12.68 -0.67
C HIS A 84 -6.69 12.97 -0.08
N HIS A 85 -7.51 13.68 -0.85
CA HIS A 85 -8.88 14.01 -0.46
C HIS A 85 -9.84 12.95 -0.99
N LYS A 86 -10.85 12.61 -0.19
CA LYS A 86 -11.91 11.69 -0.60
C LYS A 86 -12.81 12.42 -1.61
N VAL A 87 -12.86 11.92 -2.84
CA VAL A 87 -13.64 12.52 -3.93
C VAL A 87 -15.08 12.01 -3.89
N TRP A 88 -16.04 12.94 -3.91
CA TRP A 88 -17.45 12.65 -4.14
C TRP A 88 -17.67 12.48 -5.65
N THR A 89 -17.83 11.24 -6.10
CA THR A 89 -18.17 10.93 -7.49
C THR A 89 -19.67 11.10 -7.72
N ALA A 90 -20.11 11.26 -8.97
CA ALA A 90 -21.52 11.41 -9.32
C ALA A 90 -22.39 10.26 -8.77
N GLU A 91 -21.90 9.03 -8.85
CA GLU A 91 -22.55 7.83 -8.30
C GLU A 91 -22.76 7.94 -6.79
N ARG A 92 -21.74 8.40 -6.05
CA ARG A 92 -21.81 8.57 -4.59
C ARG A 92 -22.77 9.69 -4.20
N ILE A 93 -22.80 10.77 -4.97
CA ILE A 93 -23.74 11.87 -4.78
C ILE A 93 -25.17 11.39 -5.05
N ALA A 94 -25.39 10.54 -6.06
CA ALA A 94 -26.71 9.99 -6.38
C ALA A 94 -27.30 9.11 -5.27
N LEU A 95 -26.49 8.63 -4.33
CA LEU A 95 -26.94 7.91 -3.13
C LEU A 95 -27.40 8.86 -2.00
N LEU A 96 -26.88 10.09 -1.97
CA LEU A 96 -27.30 11.11 -1.01
C LEU A 96 -28.77 11.45 -1.24
N GLY A 97 -29.59 11.42 -0.18
CA GLY A 97 -31.01 11.71 -0.31
C GLY A 97 -31.86 10.56 -0.89
N LYS A 98 -31.28 9.39 -1.17
CA LYS A 98 -32.02 8.14 -1.43
C LYS A 98 -31.94 7.13 -0.28
N ILE A 99 -30.81 7.08 0.41
CA ILE A 99 -30.55 6.23 1.58
C ILE A 99 -30.06 7.08 2.77
N LYS A 100 -30.11 6.55 3.99
CA LYS A 100 -29.71 7.31 5.19
C LYS A 100 -28.21 7.61 5.16
N ASP A 101 -27.80 8.77 5.69
CA ASP A 101 -26.38 9.17 5.73
C ASP A 101 -25.46 8.14 6.42
N SER A 102 -25.99 7.40 7.41
CA SER A 102 -25.27 6.30 8.08
C SER A 102 -25.09 5.07 7.20
N GLU A 103 -26.08 4.77 6.36
CA GLU A 103 -26.07 3.65 5.42
C GLU A 103 -25.13 3.95 4.25
N VAL A 104 -25.11 5.19 3.75
CA VAL A 104 -24.13 5.65 2.75
C VAL A 104 -22.71 5.47 3.28
N ALA A 105 -22.45 5.88 4.53
CA ALA A 105 -21.13 5.74 5.15
C ALA A 105 -20.70 4.26 5.28
N ALA A 106 -21.65 3.38 5.64
CA ALA A 106 -21.41 1.94 5.71
C ALA A 106 -21.15 1.33 4.33
N LEU A 107 -21.93 1.73 3.33
CA LEU A 107 -21.80 1.26 1.95
C LEU A 107 -20.47 1.66 1.32
N LEU A 108 -19.95 2.84 1.69
CA LEU A 108 -18.64 3.31 1.25
C LEU A 108 -17.47 2.77 2.10
N GLY A 109 -17.70 1.75 2.94
CA GLY A 109 -16.64 0.99 3.60
C GLY A 109 -15.73 1.79 4.54
N GLY A 110 -16.26 2.82 5.21
CA GLY A 110 -15.45 3.69 6.08
C GLY A 110 -14.60 4.72 5.33
N ALA A 111 -14.71 4.78 4.00
CA ALA A 111 -14.18 5.88 3.22
C ALA A 111 -14.91 7.20 3.51
N PHE A 112 -16.11 7.21 4.09
CA PHE A 112 -16.77 8.46 4.49
C PHE A 112 -17.38 8.31 5.88
N THR A 113 -17.28 9.35 6.71
CA THR A 113 -17.96 9.39 8.02
C THR A 113 -19.37 9.94 7.84
N LYS A 114 -20.32 9.55 8.71
CA LYS A 114 -21.70 10.10 8.71
C LYS A 114 -21.70 11.63 8.66
N GLY A 115 -20.81 12.28 9.39
CA GLY A 115 -20.65 13.73 9.39
C GLY A 115 -20.22 14.30 8.03
N SER A 116 -19.27 13.65 7.34
CA SER A 116 -18.81 14.05 6.01
C SER A 116 -19.90 13.86 4.95
N VAL A 117 -20.67 12.77 5.03
CA VAL A 117 -21.84 12.50 4.18
C VAL A 117 -22.89 13.60 4.38
N GLY A 118 -23.26 13.88 5.63
CA GLY A 118 -24.25 14.91 5.94
C GLY A 118 -23.80 16.32 5.56
N GLN A 119 -22.50 16.63 5.65
CA GLN A 119 -21.95 17.89 5.17
C GLN A 119 -22.05 18.02 3.64
N CYS A 120 -21.67 16.97 2.89
CA CYS A 120 -21.81 16.96 1.44
C CYS A 120 -23.28 17.10 1.00
N ARG A 121 -24.18 16.37 1.66
CA ARG A 121 -25.62 16.47 1.44
C ARG A 121 -26.12 17.90 1.64
N ARG A 122 -25.74 18.56 2.75
CA ARG A 122 -26.11 19.95 3.05
C ARG A 122 -25.54 20.93 2.03
N SER A 123 -24.28 20.77 1.62
CA SER A 123 -23.67 21.65 0.61
C SER A 123 -24.36 21.54 -0.76
N LEU A 124 -24.98 20.39 -1.05
CA LEU A 124 -25.73 20.16 -2.28
C LEU A 124 -27.24 20.46 -2.15
N GLY A 125 -27.70 20.95 -0.99
CA GLY A 125 -29.11 21.25 -0.76
C GLY A 125 -30.04 20.03 -0.73
N ILE A 126 -29.50 18.82 -0.64
CA ILE A 126 -30.27 17.58 -0.72
C ILE A 126 -30.99 17.35 0.62
N PRO A 127 -32.31 17.07 0.63
CA PRO A 127 -33.05 16.81 1.86
C PRO A 127 -32.61 15.50 2.54
N ILE A 128 -32.86 15.38 3.84
CA ILE A 128 -32.49 14.17 4.59
C ILE A 128 -33.45 13.03 4.25
N CYS A 129 -32.93 11.82 4.03
CA CYS A 129 -33.75 10.62 4.04
C CYS A 129 -34.17 10.30 5.47
N ARG A 130 -35.48 10.40 5.76
CA ARG A 130 -36.00 9.98 7.06
C ARG A 130 -36.02 8.45 7.22
N GLY A 131 -35.98 7.71 6.10
CA GLY A 131 -36.03 6.24 6.08
C GLY A 131 -37.23 5.66 6.83
N PRO A 132 -37.28 4.33 7.02
CA PRO A 132 -38.44 3.71 7.66
C PRO A 132 -38.45 3.99 9.18
N ARG A 133 -39.65 4.24 9.72
CA ARG A 133 -39.90 4.72 11.09
C ARG A 133 -39.51 3.71 12.17
N ASN A 134 -39.43 2.42 11.81
CA ASN A 134 -39.05 1.31 12.67
C ASN A 134 -37.52 1.16 12.85
N GLY A 135 -36.72 2.08 12.31
CA GLY A 135 -35.26 2.00 12.39
C GLY A 135 -34.63 0.99 11.43
N ALA A 136 -35.42 0.29 10.61
CA ALA A 136 -34.90 -0.65 9.63
C ALA A 136 -33.97 0.03 8.60
N PRO A 137 -33.02 -0.74 8.02
CA PRO A 137 -32.23 -0.26 6.91
C PRO A 137 -33.10 0.01 5.68
N THR A 138 -32.74 1.03 4.90
CA THR A 138 -33.46 1.37 3.66
C THR A 138 -33.38 0.21 2.66
N ALA A 139 -34.48 -0.10 1.95
CA ALA A 139 -34.53 -1.18 0.98
C ALA A 139 -33.44 -1.07 -0.10
N LEU A 140 -33.13 0.15 -0.55
CA LEU A 140 -32.01 0.43 -1.46
C LEU A 140 -30.64 0.07 -0.86
N PHE A 141 -30.42 0.35 0.42
CA PHE A 141 -29.18 -0.04 1.09
C PHE A 141 -29.03 -1.56 1.12
N LEU A 142 -30.10 -2.28 1.49
CA LEU A 142 -30.09 -3.75 1.48
C LEU A 142 -29.84 -4.33 0.08
N SER A 143 -30.40 -3.70 -0.96
CA SER A 143 -30.17 -4.13 -2.34
C SER A 143 -28.72 -3.92 -2.77
N LEU A 144 -28.12 -2.78 -2.41
CA LEU A 144 -26.75 -2.43 -2.81
C LEU A 144 -25.69 -3.09 -1.91
N SER A 145 -26.02 -3.44 -0.66
CA SER A 145 -25.09 -4.09 0.27
C SER A 145 -24.94 -5.60 0.03
N ARG A 146 -25.89 -6.23 -0.67
CA ARG A 146 -25.88 -7.68 -0.98
C ARG A 146 -24.63 -8.15 -1.74
N GLY A 147 -23.93 -7.24 -2.45
CA GLY A 147 -22.68 -7.54 -3.16
C GLY A 147 -21.40 -7.20 -2.38
N LEU A 148 -21.50 -6.53 -1.23
CA LEU A 148 -20.33 -6.02 -0.49
C LEU A 148 -19.79 -7.01 0.55
N THR A 149 -20.54 -8.07 0.86
CA THR A 149 -20.23 -9.04 1.93
C THR A 149 -19.43 -10.26 1.47
N SER A 150 -19.01 -10.35 0.20
CA SER A 150 -18.24 -11.49 -0.35
C SER A 150 -16.77 -11.18 -0.68
N GLY A 151 -16.13 -10.28 0.06
CA GLY A 151 -14.74 -9.86 -0.19
C GLY A 151 -13.82 -9.84 1.02
N LYS A 152 -14.13 -10.64 2.06
CA LYS A 152 -13.32 -10.70 3.28
C LYS A 152 -13.22 -12.13 3.86
N MET A 153 -13.05 -13.18 3.05
CA MET A 153 -12.64 -14.52 3.52
C MET A 153 -12.00 -15.38 2.41
N GLU A 154 -11.11 -14.84 1.57
CA GLU A 154 -10.13 -15.73 0.92
C GLU A 154 -9.00 -15.93 1.93
N ALA A 155 -9.20 -16.91 2.81
CA ALA A 155 -8.10 -17.51 3.54
C ALA A 155 -7.15 -18.09 2.49
N LEU A 156 -5.85 -17.83 2.66
CA LEU A 156 -4.80 -18.54 1.95
C LEU A 156 -5.14 -20.04 1.87
N PRO A 157 -4.92 -20.71 0.71
CA PRO A 157 -4.83 -22.16 0.73
C PRO A 157 -3.72 -22.50 1.72
N SER A 158 -4.10 -23.18 2.79
CA SER A 158 -3.22 -23.79 3.76
C SER A 158 -2.34 -24.81 3.04
N ALA A 159 -1.23 -24.35 2.49
CA ALA A 159 -0.13 -25.19 2.10
C ALA A 159 0.45 -25.76 3.40
N GLN A 160 0.22 -27.04 3.65
CA GLN A 160 1.09 -27.89 4.47
C GLN A 160 1.21 -29.27 3.79
N PRO A 161 2.32 -29.97 4.05
CA PRO A 161 3.09 -30.69 3.03
C PRO A 161 2.90 -32.21 3.07
N GLY A 162 3.33 -32.86 1.98
CA GLY A 162 3.79 -34.25 1.97
C GLY A 162 2.70 -35.31 1.80
N GLU A 163 2.73 -36.03 0.67
CA GLU A 163 3.27 -37.39 0.64
C GLU A 163 3.26 -37.96 -0.80
N THR A 164 4.47 -38.31 -1.23
CA THR A 164 4.89 -39.40 -2.12
C THR A 164 3.89 -40.12 -3.03
N GLY A 165 4.20 -40.15 -4.33
CA GLY A 165 3.58 -41.06 -5.30
C GLY A 165 4.30 -41.12 -6.65
N GLN A 166 5.30 -42.01 -6.73
CA GLN A 166 5.86 -42.69 -7.91
C GLN A 166 6.32 -41.93 -9.18
N LEU A 167 7.65 -42.01 -9.38
CA LEU A 167 8.35 -42.49 -10.58
C LEU A 167 7.49 -42.85 -11.81
N THR A 168 7.67 -42.12 -12.91
CA THR A 168 7.91 -42.72 -14.23
C THR A 168 8.94 -41.89 -14.99
N GLN A 169 9.96 -42.60 -15.48
CA GLN A 169 11.08 -42.12 -16.28
C GLN A 169 10.68 -41.85 -17.74
N PHE A 170 11.15 -40.70 -18.28
CA PHE A 170 11.78 -40.49 -19.61
C PHE A 170 11.03 -40.90 -20.91
N PRO A 171 11.39 -40.37 -22.12
CA PRO A 171 12.66 -39.75 -22.45
C PRO A 171 12.67 -38.42 -23.25
N LEU A 172 13.83 -37.77 -23.11
CA LEU A 172 14.47 -36.82 -24.03
C LEU A 172 14.35 -37.23 -25.51
N VAL A 173 14.04 -36.28 -26.38
CA VAL A 173 14.61 -36.14 -27.74
C VAL A 173 14.68 -34.64 -28.11
N PRO A 174 15.70 -34.18 -28.87
CA PRO A 174 16.17 -32.80 -28.91
C PRO A 174 15.82 -32.03 -30.20
N GLY A 175 16.05 -30.70 -30.17
CA GLY A 175 16.63 -29.89 -31.24
C GLY A 175 15.79 -29.56 -32.49
N SER A 176 15.56 -28.26 -32.73
CA SER A 176 15.52 -27.61 -34.06
C SER A 176 15.27 -26.10 -33.86
N GLU A 177 16.31 -25.27 -33.90
CA GLU A 177 16.61 -24.30 -34.98
C GLU A 177 15.54 -23.20 -35.15
N ALA A 178 15.81 -21.95 -34.77
CA ALA A 178 16.56 -20.94 -35.54
C ALA A 178 15.90 -20.58 -36.89
N ASN A 179 15.22 -19.43 -36.93
CA ASN A 179 15.09 -18.51 -38.06
C ASN A 179 14.32 -17.29 -37.55
N SER A 180 14.94 -16.13 -37.28
CA SER A 180 15.56 -15.19 -38.23
C SER A 180 14.68 -14.94 -39.44
N PHE A 181 13.81 -13.92 -39.38
CA PHE A 181 13.44 -13.15 -40.57
C PHE A 181 13.13 -11.70 -40.16
N GLN A 182 14.04 -10.81 -40.53
CA GLN A 182 13.78 -9.39 -40.76
C GLN A 182 12.86 -9.25 -41.97
N ALA A 183 11.95 -8.28 -41.94
CA ALA A 183 11.71 -7.32 -43.01
C ALA A 183 10.98 -6.11 -42.41
#